data_AF-B7NA42-F1
#
_entry.id   AF-B7NA42-F1
#
_cell.length_a   1.000
_cell.length_b   1.000
_cell.length_c   1.000
_cell.angle_alpha   90.00
_cell.angle_beta   90.00
_cell.angle_gamma   90.00
#
_symmetry.space_group_name_H-M   'P 1'
#
loop_
_entity.id
_entity.type
_entity.pdbx_description
1 polymer ?
#
loop_
_entity_poly.entity_id
_entity_poly.type
_entity_poly.pdbx_seq_one_letter_code
_entity_poly.pdbx_strand_id
1 'polypeptide(L)'
;MQNSRSHWSHREPRKISKWLLRMMIVLQVMCLLPLLTGCGSTRTVYVPVPAVPLPTSLTTETPQPVIPDPLTYGASLDLNVSLLSALGQCNIDKASIRKIETSRNSQ
;
A
#
# COMPACT_ATOMS: atom_id res chain seq x y z
N MET A 1 -12.01 -81.78 -26.04
CA MET A 1 -11.07 -80.72 -25.60
C MET A 1 -11.75 -79.91 -24.49
N GLN A 2 -11.42 -80.18 -23.23
CA GLN A 2 -12.05 -79.52 -22.08
C GLN A 2 -11.38 -78.19 -21.77
N ASN A 3 -12.21 -77.15 -21.74
CA ASN A 3 -11.87 -75.75 -21.52
C ASN A 3 -11.64 -75.49 -20.02
N SER A 4 -10.41 -75.17 -19.64
CA SER A 4 -10.03 -74.80 -18.27
C SER A 4 -10.33 -73.33 -18.01
N ARG A 5 -11.52 -73.03 -17.46
CA ARG A 5 -11.87 -71.70 -16.95
C ARG A 5 -11.25 -71.50 -15.57
N SER A 6 -10.33 -70.54 -15.44
CA SER A 6 -9.76 -70.12 -14.16
C SER A 6 -10.81 -69.40 -13.33
N HIS A 7 -11.19 -70.04 -12.23
CA HIS A 7 -12.14 -69.53 -11.25
C HIS A 7 -11.43 -68.49 -10.35
N TRP A 8 -11.62 -67.21 -10.66
CA TRP A 8 -11.18 -66.12 -9.81
C TRP A 8 -12.07 -66.06 -8.57
N SER A 9 -11.54 -66.43 -7.41
CA SER A 9 -12.23 -66.22 -6.14
C SER A 9 -12.22 -64.73 -5.82
N HIS A 10 -13.37 -64.08 -6.00
CA HIS A 10 -13.61 -62.74 -5.50
C HIS A 10 -13.46 -62.76 -3.97
N ARG A 11 -12.31 -62.31 -3.49
CA ARG A 11 -11.98 -62.31 -2.06
C ARG A 11 -12.76 -61.19 -1.40
N GLU A 12 -13.81 -61.54 -0.69
CA GLU A 12 -14.63 -60.60 0.08
C GLU A 12 -13.75 -59.68 0.95
N PRO A 13 -13.95 -58.35 0.89
CA PRO A 13 -13.15 -57.42 1.63
C PRO A 13 -13.35 -57.66 3.13
N ARG A 14 -12.33 -58.23 3.79
CA ARG A 14 -12.33 -58.52 5.22
C ARG A 14 -12.68 -57.24 5.98
N LYS A 15 -13.63 -57.29 6.91
CA LYS A 15 -14.07 -56.13 7.72
C LYS A 15 -12.89 -55.38 8.38
N ILE A 16 -11.83 -56.12 8.73
CA ILE A 16 -10.57 -55.62 9.27
C ILE A 16 -9.85 -54.67 8.28
N SER A 17 -9.81 -55.02 7.00
CA SER A 17 -9.21 -54.17 5.94
C SER A 17 -9.97 -52.86 5.77
N LYS A 18 -11.31 -52.90 5.84
CA LYS A 18 -12.14 -51.68 5.81
C LYS A 18 -11.90 -50.78 7.03
N TRP A 19 -11.68 -51.36 8.20
CA TRP A 19 -11.42 -50.60 9.43
C TRP A 19 -10.03 -49.94 9.39
N LEU A 20 -9.01 -50.65 8.91
CA LEU A 20 -7.66 -50.11 8.71
C LEU A 20 -7.65 -48.97 7.69
N LEU A 21 -8.37 -49.10 6.58
CA LEU A 21 -8.49 -48.02 5.58
C LEU A 21 -9.16 -46.77 6.16
N ARG A 22 -10.23 -46.93 6.96
CA ARG A 22 -10.89 -45.81 7.65
C ARG A 22 -9.95 -45.12 8.64
N MET A 23 -9.16 -45.89 9.39
CA MET A 23 -8.18 -45.33 10.32
C MET A 23 -7.06 -44.57 9.63
N MET A 24 -6.56 -45.05 8.48
CA MET A 24 -5.58 -44.31 7.67
C MET A 24 -6.15 -42.98 7.17
N ILE A 25 -7.39 -42.97 6.69
CA ILE A 25 -8.05 -41.74 6.23
C ILE A 25 -8.22 -40.76 7.41
N VAL A 26 -8.67 -41.23 8.57
CA VAL A 26 -8.83 -40.39 9.77
C VAL A 26 -7.50 -39.81 10.22
N LEU A 27 -6.43 -40.61 10.25
CA LEU A 27 -5.10 -40.14 10.63
C LEU A 27 -4.58 -39.10 9.63
N GLN A 28 -4.80 -39.33 8.34
CA GLN A 28 -4.39 -38.41 7.28
C GLN A 28 -5.14 -37.07 7.38
N VAL A 29 -6.45 -37.11 7.62
CA VAL A 29 -7.30 -35.93 7.82
C VAL A 29 -6.87 -35.18 9.09
N MET A 30 -6.70 -35.89 10.22
CA MET A 30 -6.26 -35.28 11.48
C MET A 30 -4.90 -34.60 11.39
N CYS A 31 -3.96 -35.19 10.63
CA CYS A 31 -2.61 -34.66 10.51
C CYS A 31 -2.46 -33.58 9.42
N LEU A 32 -3.23 -33.66 8.32
CA LEU A 32 -3.11 -32.71 7.20
C LEU A 32 -3.97 -31.46 7.34
N LEU A 33 -5.19 -31.53 7.90
CA LEU A 33 -6.04 -30.33 8.02
C LEU A 33 -5.38 -29.18 8.80
N PRO A 34 -4.66 -29.42 9.91
CA PRO A 34 -3.97 -28.35 10.64
C PRO A 34 -2.83 -27.68 9.85
N LEU A 35 -2.26 -28.38 8.85
CA LEU A 35 -1.20 -27.82 8.01
C LEU A 35 -1.75 -26.81 6.98
N LEU A 36 -3.04 -26.92 6.60
CA LEU A 36 -3.68 -25.96 5.69
C LEU A 36 -4.04 -24.64 6.37
N THR A 37 -4.20 -24.61 7.69
CA THR A 37 -4.56 -23.40 8.45
C THR A 37 -3.35 -22.66 9.03
N GLY A 38 -2.14 -23.23 8.90
CA GLY A 38 -0.91 -22.69 9.47
C GLY A 38 -0.18 -21.64 8.63
N CYS A 39 -0.54 -21.45 7.36
CA CYS A 39 0.13 -20.49 6.49
C CYS A 39 -0.61 -19.15 6.49
N GLY A 40 -0.09 -18.17 7.24
CA GLY A 40 -0.40 -16.77 6.97
C GLY A 40 -1.16 -15.99 8.04
N SER A 41 -0.84 -16.13 9.33
CA SER A 41 -1.18 -15.07 10.30
C SER A 41 -0.06 -14.02 10.36
N THR A 42 0.10 -13.25 9.28
CA THR A 42 0.92 -12.04 9.34
C THR A 42 0.10 -10.95 10.03
N ARG A 43 0.52 -10.53 11.23
CA ARG A 43 -0.07 -9.38 11.91
C ARG A 43 0.19 -8.13 11.07
N THR A 44 -0.88 -7.51 10.57
CA THR A 44 -0.78 -6.19 9.93
C THR A 44 -0.45 -5.16 11.00
N VAL A 45 0.77 -4.63 10.95
CA VAL A 45 1.19 -3.50 11.79
C VAL A 45 1.05 -2.25 10.94
N TYR A 46 0.06 -1.42 11.28
CA TYR A 46 -0.06 -0.09 10.68
C TYR A 46 1.08 0.78 11.23
N VAL A 47 1.96 1.21 10.32
CA VAL A 47 3.01 2.17 10.62
C VAL A 47 2.58 3.51 10.01
N PRO A 48 2.75 4.64 10.71
CA PRO A 48 2.50 5.94 10.11
C PRO A 48 3.35 6.12 8.86
N VAL A 49 2.74 6.58 7.77
CA VAL A 49 3.45 6.90 6.54
C VAL A 49 4.34 8.12 6.80
N PRO A 50 5.66 8.05 6.52
CA PRO A 50 6.52 9.22 6.61
C PRO A 50 6.00 10.34 5.71
N ALA A 51 5.79 11.54 6.26
CA ALA A 51 5.36 12.69 5.47
C ALA A 51 6.49 13.10 4.51
N VAL A 52 6.19 13.11 3.20
CA VAL A 52 7.13 13.64 2.20
C VAL A 52 7.23 15.16 2.40
N PRO A 53 8.42 15.70 2.74
CA PRO A 53 8.58 17.12 2.99
C PRO A 53 8.26 17.93 1.73
N LEU A 54 7.74 19.14 1.92
CA LEU A 54 7.57 20.06 0.80
C LEU A 54 8.95 20.45 0.23
N PRO A 55 9.04 20.73 -1.08
CA PRO A 55 10.22 21.34 -1.67
C PRO A 55 10.60 22.61 -0.89
N THR A 56 11.90 22.78 -0.61
CA THR A 56 12.41 23.94 0.13
C THR A 56 12.00 25.26 -0.51
N SER A 57 11.94 25.33 -1.85
CA SER A 57 11.49 26.51 -2.58
C SER A 57 10.08 26.98 -2.22
N LEU A 58 9.21 26.09 -1.72
CA LEU A 58 7.84 26.44 -1.32
C LEU A 58 7.73 26.86 0.15
N THR A 59 8.76 26.58 0.95
CA THR A 59 8.79 26.91 2.38
C THR A 59 9.78 28.02 2.70
N THR A 60 10.62 28.42 1.75
CA THR A 60 11.46 29.62 1.87
C THR A 60 10.61 30.88 1.94
N GLU A 61 10.99 31.79 2.83
CA GLU A 61 10.37 33.11 2.94
C GLU A 61 10.43 33.86 1.62
N THR A 62 9.32 34.51 1.24
CA THR A 62 9.30 35.40 0.08
C THR A 62 10.13 36.65 0.42
N PRO A 63 11.12 37.03 -0.40
CA PRO A 63 11.97 38.18 -0.11
C PRO A 63 11.13 39.47 -0.07
N GLN A 64 11.31 40.25 0.99
CA GLN A 64 10.66 41.55 1.10
C GLN A 64 11.35 42.56 0.17
N PRO A 65 10.60 43.29 -0.68
CA PRO A 65 11.16 44.37 -1.49
C PRO A 65 11.75 45.48 -0.62
N VAL A 66 12.85 46.09 -1.09
CA VAL A 66 13.50 47.21 -0.41
C VAL A 66 12.58 48.44 -0.45
N ILE A 67 12.32 49.03 0.71
CA ILE A 67 11.60 50.30 0.81
C ILE A 67 12.62 51.43 0.66
N PRO A 68 12.56 52.26 -0.40
CA PRO A 68 13.53 53.31 -0.63
C PRO A 68 13.35 54.48 0.35
N ASP A 69 14.45 55.11 0.73
CA ASP A 69 14.51 56.30 1.57
C ASP A 69 15.46 57.35 0.93
N PRO A 70 14.96 58.53 0.52
CA PRO A 70 13.57 58.99 0.62
C PRO A 70 12.63 58.29 -0.35
N LEU A 71 11.41 58.00 0.11
CA LEU A 71 10.35 57.41 -0.72
C LEU A 71 9.76 58.48 -1.66
N THR A 72 10.34 58.64 -2.84
CA THR A 72 9.79 59.49 -3.89
C THR A 72 8.56 58.86 -4.53
N TYR A 73 7.71 59.65 -5.19
CA TYR A 73 6.53 59.13 -5.89
C TYR A 73 6.89 58.08 -6.96
N GLY A 74 7.91 58.34 -7.78
CA GLY A 74 8.38 57.37 -8.77
C GLY A 74 8.87 56.07 -8.13
N ALA A 75 9.68 56.17 -7.07
CA ALA A 75 10.18 54.99 -6.36
C ALA A 75 9.05 54.19 -5.68
N SER A 76 7.94 54.84 -5.30
CA SER A 76 6.75 54.14 -4.79
C SER A 76 6.04 53.31 -5.85
N LEU A 77 6.07 53.73 -7.12
CA LEU A 77 5.52 52.94 -8.22
C LEU A 77 6.37 51.68 -8.46
N ASP A 78 7.69 51.83 -8.47
CA ASP A 78 8.62 50.69 -8.62
C ASP A 78 8.50 49.70 -7.45
N LEU A 79 8.31 50.22 -6.23
CA LEU A 79 8.02 49.40 -5.05
C LEU A 79 6.71 48.62 -5.22
N ASN A 80 5.64 49.25 -5.73
CA ASN A 80 4.37 48.57 -5.98
C ASN A 80 4.51 47.44 -7.01
N VAL A 81 5.28 47.65 -8.08
CA VAL A 81 5.57 46.60 -9.08
C VAL A 81 6.29 45.42 -8.42
N SER A 82 7.30 45.71 -7.59
CA SER A 82 8.06 44.69 -6.86
C SER A 82 7.17 43.90 -5.88
N LEU A 83 6.28 44.58 -5.16
CA LEU A 83 5.32 43.97 -4.25
C LEU A 83 4.30 43.09 -4.98
N LEU A 84 3.74 43.56 -6.10
CA LEU A 84 2.80 42.78 -6.89
C LEU A 84 3.45 41.54 -7.51
N SER A 85 4.72 41.64 -7.93
CA SER A 85 5.50 40.50 -8.40
C SER A 85 5.72 39.46 -7.29
N ALA A 86 6.17 39.89 -6.11
CA ALA A 86 6.36 39.02 -4.96
C ALA A 86 5.04 38.34 -4.51
N LEU A 87 3.93 39.09 -4.52
CA LEU A 87 2.61 38.55 -4.24
C LEU A 87 2.17 37.51 -5.28
N GLY A 88 2.46 37.76 -6.55
CA GLY A 88 2.22 36.83 -7.65
C GLY A 88 2.95 35.50 -7.43
N GLN A 89 4.24 35.55 -7.13
CA GLN A 89 5.04 34.36 -6.81
C GLN A 89 4.49 33.62 -5.57
N CYS A 90 4.21 34.34 -4.49
CA CYS A 90 3.64 33.75 -3.29
C CYS A 90 2.31 33.02 -3.56
N ASN A 91 1.48 33.54 -4.47
CA ASN A 91 0.23 32.87 -4.87
C ASN A 91 0.47 31.62 -5.74
N ILE A 92 1.52 31.59 -6.56
CA ILE A 92 1.98 30.41 -7.29
C ILE A 92 2.44 29.33 -6.30
N ASP A 93 3.23 29.69 -5.30
CA ASP A 93 3.72 28.76 -4.27
C ASP A 93 2.57 28.18 -3.44
N LYS A 94 1.59 29.00 -3.04
CA LYS A 94 0.37 28.49 -2.39
C LYS A 94 -0.39 27.52 -3.30
N ALA A 95 -0.44 27.77 -4.60
CA ALA A 95 -1.12 26.89 -5.54
C ALA A 95 -0.40 25.55 -5.71
N SER A 96 0.93 25.53 -5.74
CA SER A 96 1.71 24.29 -5.80
C SER A 96 1.59 23.49 -4.51
N ILE A 97 1.61 24.13 -3.33
CA ILE A 97 1.32 23.47 -2.05
C ILE A 97 -0.06 22.81 -2.07
N ARG A 98 -1.11 23.53 -2.51
CA ARG A 98 -2.46 22.96 -2.64
C ARG A 98 -2.49 21.73 -3.56
N LYS A 99 -1.77 21.75 -4.69
CA LYS A 99 -1.67 20.59 -5.59
C LYS A 99 -1.03 19.39 -4.91
N ILE A 100 0.06 19.62 -4.17
CA ILE A 100 0.77 18.56 -3.43
C ILE A 100 -0.17 17.95 -2.38
N GLU A 101 -0.88 18.76 -1.61
CA GLU A 101 -1.85 18.26 -0.60
C GLU A 101 -2.99 17.47 -1.25
N THR A 102 -3.53 17.93 -2.37
CA THR A 102 -4.54 17.17 -3.12
C THR A 102 -4.02 15.81 -3.55
N SER A 103 -2.78 15.73 -4.06
CA SER A 103 -2.16 14.45 -4.43
C SER A 103 -1.98 13.51 -3.23
N ARG A 104 -1.59 14.03 -2.05
CA ARG A 104 -1.48 13.23 -0.83
C ARG A 104 -2.83 12.69 -0.35
N ASN A 105 -3.89 13.49 -0.44
CA ASN A 105 -5.24 13.08 -0.02
C ASN A 105 -5.90 12.08 -0.97
N SER A 106 -5.42 11.98 -2.21
CA SER A 106 -5.92 11.02 -3.21
C SER A 106 -5.25 9.63 -3.16
N GLN A 107 -4.26 9.46 -2.28
CA GLN A 107 -3.44 8.25 -2.16
C GLN A 107 -3.86 7.41 -0.94
#